data_AF-A0A0G1CVT3-F1
#
_entry.id   AF-A0A0G1CVT3-F1
#
_cell.length_a   1.000
_cell.length_b   1.000
_cell.length_c   1.000
_cell.angle_alpha   90.00
_cell.angle_beta   90.00
_cell.angle_gamma   90.00
#
_symmetry.space_group_name_H-M   'P 1'
#
loop_
_entity.id
_entity.type
_entity.pdbx_description
1 polymer ?
#
loop_
_entity_poly.entity_id
_entity_poly.type
_entity_poly.pdbx_seq_one_letter_code
_entity_poly.pdbx_strand_id
1 'polypeptide(L)'
;MKIKTPIILSFFAFSFCLVLLGIFKAYITPGPSFLVFGSTLVSKLPSILPVDHPLSIETMRKQVYPGSDLVIEETLTPGSNYSQYIAFYQEIRNHFKAVASAAPAQPTHYF
;
A
#
# COMPACT_ATOMS: atom_id res chain seq x y z
N MET A 1 -9.56 -17.69 -54.45
CA MET A 1 -8.98 -16.39 -54.06
C MET A 1 -8.07 -16.63 -52.84
N LYS A 2 -6.74 -16.72 -53.02
CA LYS A 2 -5.78 -16.95 -51.92
C LYS A 2 -5.60 -15.63 -51.16
N ILE A 3 -6.34 -15.45 -50.07
CA ILE A 3 -6.16 -14.29 -49.18
C ILE A 3 -4.73 -14.36 -48.64
N LYS A 4 -3.94 -13.31 -48.85
CA LYS A 4 -2.53 -13.29 -48.47
C LYS A 4 -2.46 -13.32 -46.94
N THR A 5 -1.97 -14.41 -46.37
CA THR A 5 -1.68 -14.58 -44.94
C THR A 5 -1.03 -13.38 -44.24
N PRO A 6 -0.12 -12.58 -44.84
CA PRO A 6 0.40 -11.37 -44.19
C PRO A 6 -0.66 -10.29 -43.94
N ILE A 7 -1.70 -10.22 -44.77
CA ILE A 7 -2.78 -9.24 -44.65
C ILE A 7 -3.63 -9.54 -43.40
N ILE A 8 -3.99 -10.81 -43.20
CA ILE A 8 -4.77 -11.25 -42.03
C ILE A 8 -3.96 -11.02 -40.74
N LEU A 9 -2.66 -11.32 -40.74
CA LEU A 9 -1.80 -11.11 -39.58
C LEU A 9 -1.66 -9.62 -39.23
N SER A 10 -1.61 -8.74 -40.23
CA SER A 10 -1.60 -7.28 -40.03
C SER A 10 -2.91 -6.78 -39.39
N PHE A 11 -4.06 -7.35 -39.77
CA PHE A 11 -5.33 -6.97 -39.16
C PHE A 11 -5.41 -7.40 -37.68
N PHE A 12 -4.91 -8.60 -37.34
CA PHE A 12 -4.84 -9.04 -35.95
C PHE A 12 -3.87 -8.19 -35.12
N ALA A 13 -2.69 -7.87 -35.65
CA ALA A 13 -1.72 -7.01 -34.97
C ALA A 13 -2.26 -5.60 -34.74
N PHE A 14 -2.97 -5.04 -35.73
CA PHE A 14 -3.61 -3.73 -35.60
C PHE A 14 -4.73 -3.72 -34.56
N SER A 15 -5.59 -4.76 -34.57
CA SER A 15 -6.64 -4.95 -33.56
C SER A 15 -6.06 -5.04 -32.15
N PHE A 16 -5.01 -5.83 -31.96
CA PHE A 16 -4.32 -5.97 -30.68
C PHE A 16 -3.68 -4.66 -30.22
N CYS A 17 -3.08 -3.89 -31.15
CA CYS A 17 -2.50 -2.58 -30.86
C CYS A 17 -3.57 -1.58 -30.38
N LEU A 18 -4.74 -1.56 -31.02
CA LEU A 18 -5.86 -0.70 -30.60
C LEU A 18 -6.39 -1.08 -29.20
N VAL A 19 -6.46 -2.37 -28.89
CA VAL A 19 -6.87 -2.86 -27.56
C VAL A 19 -5.85 -2.45 -26.49
N LEU A 20 -4.56 -2.64 -26.74
CA LEU A 20 -3.49 -2.25 -25.82
C LEU A 20 -3.46 -0.74 -25.58
N LEU A 21 -3.62 0.08 -26.63
CA LEU A 21 -3.70 1.54 -26.53
C LEU A 21 -4.92 2.00 -25.72
N GLY A 22 -6.08 1.33 -25.88
CA GLY A 22 -7.29 1.62 -25.10
C GLY A 22 -7.13 1.32 -23.61
N ILE A 23 -6.58 0.16 -23.27
CA ILE A 23 -6.30 -0.24 -21.87
C ILE A 23 -5.28 0.71 -21.24
N PHE A 24 -4.24 1.10 -21.98
CA PHE A 24 -3.23 2.04 -21.51
C PHE A 24 -3.82 3.43 -21.20
N LYS A 25 -4.76 3.92 -22.03
CA LYS A 25 -5.48 5.18 -21.76
C LYS A 25 -6.40 5.08 -20.54
N ALA A 26 -7.05 3.94 -20.32
CA ALA A 26 -7.84 3.70 -19.12
C ALA A 26 -6.97 3.68 -17.85
N TYR A 27 -5.74 3.20 -17.96
CA TYR A 27 -4.79 3.16 -16.82
C TYR A 27 -4.16 4.52 -16.51
N ILE A 28 -3.99 5.40 -17.51
CA ILE A 28 -3.38 6.73 -17.32
C ILE A 28 -4.42 7.82 -17.04
N THR A 29 -5.71 7.55 -17.20
CA THR A 29 -6.73 8.50 -16.78
C THR A 29 -6.86 8.39 -15.25
N PRO A 30 -6.40 9.38 -14.45
CA PRO A 30 -6.75 9.41 -13.04
C PRO A 30 -8.27 9.36 -12.97
N GLY A 31 -8.82 8.36 -12.27
CA GLY A 31 -10.25 8.23 -12.06
C GLY A 31 -10.83 9.55 -11.56
N PRO A 32 -12.13 9.84 -11.82
CA PRO A 32 -12.73 11.10 -11.44
C PRO A 32 -12.43 11.34 -9.97
N SER A 33 -11.70 12.42 -9.70
CA SER A 33 -11.36 12.85 -8.35
C SER A 33 -12.68 12.88 -7.60
N PHE A 34 -12.87 11.93 -6.67
CA PHE A 34 -14.09 11.87 -5.89
C PHE A 34 -14.27 13.24 -5.24
N LEU A 35 -15.34 13.92 -5.62
CA LEU A 35 -15.64 15.24 -5.09
C LEU A 35 -15.68 15.11 -3.58
N VAL A 36 -14.83 15.90 -2.93
CA VAL A 36 -14.78 16.09 -1.48
C VAL A 36 -16.22 16.25 -1.00
N PHE A 37 -16.71 15.28 -0.23
CA PHE A 37 -18.04 15.36 0.39
C PHE A 37 -17.96 16.33 1.57
N GLY A 38 -17.79 17.60 1.25
CA GLY A 38 -17.90 18.70 2.19
C GLY A 38 -19.37 19.01 2.39
N SER A 39 -19.98 18.41 3.40
CA SER A 39 -21.31 18.79 3.87
C SER A 39 -21.26 20.23 4.39
N THR A 40 -21.47 21.24 3.53
CA THR A 40 -21.54 22.66 3.95
C THR A 40 -22.85 23.02 4.65
N LEU A 41 -23.44 22.08 5.39
CA LEU A 41 -24.44 22.37 6.41
C LEU A 41 -23.79 22.17 7.78
N VAL A 42 -22.76 22.98 8.06
CA VAL A 42 -22.41 23.30 9.44
C VAL A 42 -23.64 23.99 10.00
N SER A 43 -24.47 23.19 10.68
CA SER A 43 -25.56 23.64 11.52
C SER A 43 -25.04 24.78 12.38
N LYS A 44 -25.52 25.99 12.08
CA LYS A 44 -25.38 27.16 12.93
C LYS A 44 -26.25 26.94 14.17
N LEU A 45 -25.82 26.00 15.02
CA LEU A 45 -26.25 25.81 16.38
C LEU A 45 -25.09 26.30 17.25
N PRO A 46 -25.32 27.03 18.36
CA PRO A 46 -24.22 27.56 19.17
C PRO A 46 -23.25 26.42 19.47
N SER A 47 -22.00 26.59 19.06
CA SER A 47 -20.90 25.72 19.42
C SER A 47 -20.75 25.82 20.93
N ILE A 48 -21.44 24.94 21.64
CA ILE A 48 -20.88 24.38 22.86
C ILE A 48 -19.56 23.80 22.34
N LEU A 49 -18.44 24.45 22.68
CA LEU A 49 -17.11 24.02 22.25
C LEU A 49 -17.03 22.51 22.46
N PRO A 50 -16.80 21.70 21.42
CA PRO A 50 -16.58 20.29 21.65
C PRO A 50 -15.35 20.22 22.56
N VAL A 51 -15.56 19.77 23.80
CA VAL A 51 -14.45 19.31 24.62
C VAL A 51 -13.90 18.13 23.84
N ASP A 52 -12.81 18.35 23.13
CA ASP A 52 -12.15 17.34 22.33
C ASP A 52 -11.86 16.16 23.26
N HIS A 53 -12.66 15.10 23.12
CA HIS A 53 -12.51 13.92 23.97
C HIS A 53 -11.10 13.36 23.71
N PRO A 54 -10.34 13.00 24.76
CA PRO A 54 -8.95 12.56 24.59
C PRO A 54 -8.81 11.38 23.63
N LEU A 55 -9.82 10.52 23.52
CA LEU A 55 -9.88 9.38 22.59
C LEU A 55 -10.68 9.64 21.31
N SER A 56 -10.96 10.91 20.98
CA SER A 56 -11.56 11.22 19.69
C SER A 56 -10.58 10.92 18.55
N ILE A 57 -11.07 10.49 17.39
CA ILE A 57 -10.23 10.20 16.22
C ILE A 57 -9.43 11.44 15.80
N GLU A 58 -10.03 12.63 15.87
CA GLU A 58 -9.37 13.88 15.54
C GLU A 58 -8.21 14.21 16.51
N THR A 59 -8.38 13.93 17.80
CA THR A 59 -7.31 14.08 18.80
C THR A 59 -6.20 13.07 18.54
N MET A 60 -6.53 11.79 18.39
CA MET A 60 -5.55 10.72 18.20
C MET A 60 -4.73 10.91 16.91
N ARG A 61 -5.34 11.36 15.81
CA ARG A 61 -4.62 11.62 14.54
C ARG A 61 -3.61 12.77 14.61
N LYS A 62 -3.80 13.72 15.52
CA LYS A 62 -2.88 14.86 15.73
C LYS A 62 -1.70 14.49 16.63
N GLN A 63 -1.77 13.38 17.36
CA GLN A 63 -0.71 12.92 18.23
C GLN A 63 0.41 12.23 17.44
N VAL A 64 1.64 12.39 17.92
CA VAL A 64 2.79 11.62 17.43
C VAL A 64 2.92 10.39 18.33
N TYR A 65 2.91 9.20 17.74
CA TYR A 65 3.16 7.93 18.43
C TYR A 65 4.57 7.47 18.08
N PRO A 66 5.62 7.94 18.77
CA PRO A 66 6.97 7.45 18.52
C PRO A 66 7.01 5.95 18.81
N GLY A 67 7.44 5.17 17.83
CA GLY A 67 7.75 3.76 18.05
C GLY A 67 9.01 3.64 18.90
N SER A 68 9.13 2.53 19.64
CA SER A 68 10.38 2.17 20.30
C SER A 68 11.31 1.47 19.32
N ASP A 69 12.61 1.60 19.53
CA ASP A 69 13.60 0.85 18.75
C ASP A 69 13.42 -0.66 18.96
N LEU A 70 13.58 -1.40 17.87
CA LEU A 70 13.55 -2.86 17.84
C LEU A 70 14.99 -3.38 17.97
N VAL A 71 15.24 -4.19 18.98
CA VAL A 71 16.54 -4.84 19.18
C VAL A 71 16.42 -6.32 18.84
N ILE A 72 17.26 -6.81 17.92
CA ILE A 72 17.38 -8.24 17.61
C ILE A 72 18.29 -8.88 18.64
N GLU A 73 17.78 -9.86 19.39
CA GLU A 73 18.53 -10.60 20.40
C GLU A 73 19.18 -11.86 19.80
N GLU A 74 18.42 -12.58 18.98
CA GLU A 74 18.86 -13.85 18.39
C GLU A 74 18.38 -13.97 16.94
N THR A 75 19.26 -14.49 16.08
CA THR A 75 18.91 -14.91 14.72
C THR A 75 18.75 -16.42 14.71
N LEU A 76 17.56 -16.89 14.36
CA LEU A 76 17.21 -18.30 14.33
C LEU A 76 17.48 -18.90 12.94
N THR A 77 17.43 -20.23 12.85
CA THR A 77 17.52 -20.95 11.58
C THR A 77 16.43 -20.43 10.62
N PRO A 78 16.80 -19.99 9.41
CA PRO A 78 15.83 -19.50 8.44
C PRO A 78 14.87 -20.63 8.03
N GLY A 79 13.62 -20.27 7.78
CA GLY A 79 12.66 -21.15 7.13
C GLY A 79 12.90 -21.23 5.63
N SER A 80 12.09 -22.01 4.92
CA SER A 80 12.28 -22.23 3.48
C SER A 80 12.27 -20.96 2.62
N ASN A 81 11.59 -19.89 3.08
CA ASN A 81 11.47 -18.63 2.35
C ASN A 81 11.41 -17.40 3.28
N TYR A 82 11.96 -17.49 4.49
CA TYR A 82 11.96 -16.36 5.44
C TYR A 82 13.06 -16.47 6.48
N SER A 83 13.58 -15.33 6.93
CA SER A 83 14.46 -15.25 8.10
C SER A 83 13.63 -15.17 9.38
N GLN A 84 14.15 -15.73 10.47
CA GLN A 84 13.51 -15.75 11.78
C GLN A 84 14.39 -15.05 12.81
N TYR A 85 13.79 -14.21 13.65
CA TYR A 85 14.49 -13.44 14.68
C TYR A 85 13.70 -13.44 15.98
N ILE A 86 14.41 -13.41 17.11
CA ILE A 86 13.87 -13.02 18.41
C ILE A 86 14.23 -11.54 18.61
N ALA A 87 13.21 -10.71 18.76
CA ALA A 87 13.37 -9.28 18.93
C ALA A 87 12.55 -8.76 20.12
N PHE A 88 13.01 -7.66 20.72
CA PHE A 88 12.28 -6.96 21.78
C PHE A 88 12.21 -5.45 21.51
N TYR A 89 11.17 -4.81 22.02
CA TYR A 89 11.08 -3.35 22.06
C TYR A 89 11.94 -2.81 23.21
N GLN A 90 12.85 -1.89 22.89
CA GLN A 90 13.83 -1.38 23.85
C GLN A 90 13.19 -0.78 25.10
N GLU A 91 12.11 -0.01 24.93
CA GLU A 91 11.43 0.71 26.02
C GLU A 91 10.55 -0.21 26.90
N ILE A 92 10.11 -1.35 26.36
CA ILE A 92 9.05 -2.17 26.97
C ILE A 92 9.59 -3.34 27.79
N ARG A 93 10.93 -3.59 27.80
CA ARG A 93 11.61 -4.78 28.38
C ARG A 93 10.86 -5.42 29.55
N ASN A 94 9.92 -6.27 29.15
CA ASN A 94 9.13 -7.26 29.85
C ASN A 94 8.87 -8.30 28.75
N HIS A 95 9.03 -9.58 29.05
CA HIS A 95 9.31 -10.63 28.06
C HIS A 95 8.19 -10.83 27.00
N PHE A 96 8.34 -10.28 25.79
CA PHE A 96 7.47 -10.57 24.65
C PHE A 96 8.31 -11.09 23.48
N LYS A 97 8.02 -12.30 23.00
CA LYS A 97 8.69 -12.94 21.84
C LYS A 97 7.86 -12.68 20.59
N ALA A 98 8.42 -11.97 19.61
CA ALA A 98 7.79 -11.76 18.30
C ALA A 98 8.56 -12.53 17.20
N VAL A 99 7.83 -13.09 16.22
CA VAL A 99 8.41 -13.71 15.01
C VAL A 99 8.14 -12.79 13.83
N ALA A 100 9.19 -12.14 13.32
CA ALA A 100 9.10 -11.33 12.09
C ALA A 100 9.53 -12.18 10.90
N SER A 101 8.66 -12.31 9.89
CA SER A 101 8.95 -12.98 8.61
C SER A 101 9.33 -11.91 7.58
N ALA A 102 10.61 -11.86 7.21
CA ALA A 102 11.08 -11.04 6.09
C ALA A 102 11.28 -11.96 4.87
N ALA A 103 10.66 -11.60 3.74
CA ALA A 103 10.89 -12.29 2.47
C ALA A 103 12.36 -12.11 2.06
N PRO A 104 13.04 -13.15 1.53
CA PRO A 104 14.43 -13.07 1.12
C PRO A 104 14.59 -12.00 0.03
N ALA A 105 15.61 -11.15 0.19
CA ALA A 105 15.98 -10.18 -0.83
C ALA A 105 16.18 -10.90 -2.16
N GLN A 106 15.41 -10.51 -3.19
CA GLN A 106 15.55 -11.05 -4.53
C GLN A 106 16.97 -10.77 -5.03
N PRO A 107 17.69 -11.77 -5.57
CA PRO A 107 19.02 -11.53 -6.12
C PRO A 107 18.90 -10.55 -7.28
N THR A 108 19.51 -9.37 -7.14
CA THR A 108 19.64 -8.40 -8.22
C THR A 108 20.58 -8.97 -9.26
N HIS A 109 20.04 -9.64 -10.27
CA HIS A 109 20.78 -10.05 -11.44
C HIS A 109 21.05 -8.79 -12.28
N TYR A 110 22.22 -8.18 -12.08
CA TYR A 110 22.73 -7.17 -13.00
C TYR A 110 23.01 -7.87 -14.34
N PHE A 111 22.33 -7.44 -15.40
CA PHE A 111 22.69 -7.74 -16.78
C PHE A 111 23.57 -6.61 -17.32
#